data_AF-X1HKG4-F1
#
_entry.id   AF-X1HKG4-F1
#
_cell.length_a   1.000
_cell.length_b   1.000
_cell.length_c   1.000
_cell.angle_alpha   90.00
_cell.angle_beta   90.00
_cell.angle_gamma   90.00
#
_symmetry.space_group_name_H-M   'P 1'
#
loop_
_entity.id
_entity.type
_entity.pdbx_description
1 polymer ?
#
loop_
_entity_poly.entity_id
_entity_poly.type
_entity_poly.pdbx_seq_one_letter_code
_entity_poly.pdbx_strand_id
1 'polypeptide(L)' 'MYKYRWYCRWCSSEYKPLKETDRDGFCKGACKQAHYRAYKHYVTAVAWLISTPAAMSVTKTKRKKKK' A
#
# COMPACT_ATOMS: atom_id res chain seq x y z
N MET A 1 22.50 -17.35 -16.58
CA MET A 1 21.58 -16.25 -16.92
C MET A 1 20.34 -16.39 -16.03
N TYR A 2 20.24 -15.61 -14.95
CA TYR A 2 19.15 -15.74 -13.99
C TYR A 2 17.83 -15.34 -14.65
N LYS A 3 16.87 -16.27 -14.69
CA LYS A 3 15.54 -16.05 -15.27
C LYS A 3 14.72 -15.29 -14.24
N TYR A 4 14.67 -13.96 -14.34
CA TYR A 4 13.83 -13.14 -13.47
C TYR A 4 12.37 -13.51 -13.68
N ARG A 5 11.75 -14.12 -12.65
CA ARG A 5 10.31 -14.36 -12.61
C ARG A 5 9.61 -13.11 -12.11
N TRP A 6 8.69 -12.58 -12.91
CA TRP A 6 7.88 -11.43 -12.52
C TRP A 6 6.52 -11.90 -12.05
N TYR A 7 6.10 -11.40 -10.89
CA TYR A 7 4.81 -11.73 -10.30
C TYR A 7 3.93 -10.48 -10.23
N CYS A 8 2.65 -10.63 -10.54
CA CYS A 8 1.69 -9.54 -10.46
C CYS A 8 1.45 -9.15 -8.99
N ARG A 9 1.59 -7.87 -8.65
CA ARG A 9 1.32 -7.31 -7.31
C ARG A 9 -0.11 -7.50 -6.81
N TRP A 10 -1.06 -7.69 -7.72
CA TRP A 10 -2.47 -7.84 -7.37
C TRP A 10 -2.89 -9.30 -7.24
N CYS A 11 -2.60 -10.13 -8.25
CA CYS A 11 -3.09 -11.51 -8.31
C CYS A 11 -2.00 -12.56 -8.09
N SER A 12 -0.76 -12.15 -7.82
CA SER A 12 0.42 -13.01 -7.61
C SER A 12 0.72 -14.00 -8.73
N SER A 13 0.07 -13.85 -9.89
CA SER A 13 0.32 -14.70 -11.05
C SER A 13 1.65 -14.34 -11.69
N GLU A 14 2.39 -15.35 -12.12
CA GLU A 14 3.60 -15.17 -12.92
C GLU A 14 3.22 -14.56 -14.27
N TYR A 15 3.96 -13.55 -14.70
CA TYR A 15 3.76 -12.91 -16.00
C TYR A 15 5.09 -12.57 -16.65
N LYS A 16 5.07 -12.42 -17.98
CA LYS A 16 6.23 -11.96 -18.75
C LYS A 16 6.00 -10.51 -19.16
N PRO A 17 6.81 -9.54 -18.69
CA PRO A 17 6.69 -8.17 -19.13
C PRO A 17 7.01 -8.08 -20.63
N LEU A 18 6.20 -7.33 -21.38
CA LEU A 18 6.38 -7.13 -22.83
C LEU A 18 7.59 -6.25 -23.15
N LYS A 19 7.92 -5.32 -22.26
CA LYS A 19 9.11 -4.45 -22.33
C LYS A 19 9.85 -4.50 -21.01
N GLU A 20 11.17 -4.39 -21.02
CA GLU A 20 11.99 -4.32 -19.80
C GLU A 20 11.63 -3.12 -18.90
N THR A 21 10.94 -2.12 -19.46
CA THR A 21 10.40 -0.94 -18.79
C THR A 21 8.99 -1.13 -18.22
N ASP A 22 8.25 -2.20 -18.57
CA ASP A 22 6.93 -2.54 -17.99
C ASP A 22 7.07 -3.18 -16.59
N ARG A 23 7.87 -2.54 -15.74
CA ARG A 23 8.11 -2.92 -14.33
C ARG A 23 7.01 -2.44 -13.39
N ASP A 24 5.85 -2.07 -13.92
CA ASP A 24 4.69 -1.66 -13.14
C ASP A 24 4.25 -2.74 -12.14
N GLY A 25 4.67 -4.00 -12.35
CA GLY A 25 4.38 -5.10 -11.44
C GLY A 25 2.97 -5.64 -11.61
N PHE A 26 2.30 -5.40 -12.75
CA PHE A 26 0.94 -5.86 -13.00
C PHE A 26 0.87 -6.65 -14.30
N CYS A 27 0.22 -7.82 -14.27
CA CYS A 27 0.08 -8.66 -15.45
C CYS A 27 -0.94 -8.13 -16.47
N LYS A 28 -1.87 -7.27 -16.05
CA LYS A 28 -2.90 -6.65 -16.89
C LYS A 28 -3.37 -5.33 -16.30
N GLY A 29 -3.89 -4.45 -17.16
CA GLY A 29 -4.45 -3.15 -16.74
C GLY A 29 -5.56 -3.27 -15.69
N ALA A 30 -6.39 -4.31 -15.76
CA ALA A 30 -7.41 -4.59 -14.76
C ALA A 30 -6.84 -4.81 -13.35
N CYS A 31 -5.71 -5.51 -13.22
CA CYS A 31 -5.03 -5.73 -11.95
C CYS A 31 -4.44 -4.43 -11.39
N LYS A 32 -3.88 -3.60 -12.26
CA LYS A 32 -3.40 -2.25 -11.90
C LYS A 32 -4.55 -1.40 -11.36
N GLN A 33 -5.68 -1.37 -12.07
CA GLN A 33 -6.84 -0.59 -11.65
C GLN A 33 -7.48 -1.10 -10.34
N ALA A 34 -7.60 -2.43 -10.17
CA ALA A 34 -8.09 -3.03 -8.95
C ALA A 34 -7.21 -2.68 -7.74
N HIS A 35 -5.89 -2.76 -7.90
CA HIS A 35 -4.94 -2.34 -6.89
C HIS A 35 -5.11 -0.85 -6.53
N TYR A 36 -5.22 0.05 -7.51
CA TYR A 36 -5.42 1.48 -7.22
C TYR A 36 -6.74 1.78 -6.51
N ARG A 37 -7.83 1.07 -6.86
CA ARG A 37 -9.11 1.21 -6.16
C ARG A 37 -8.98 0.78 -4.69
N ALA A 38 -8.41 -0.39 -4.44
CA ALA A 38 -8.17 -0.88 -3.08
C ALA A 38 -7.24 0.06 -2.28
N TYR A 39 -6.16 0.53 -2.90
CA TYR A 39 -5.22 1.45 -2.29
C TYR A 39 -5.89 2.79 -1.93
N LYS A 40 -6.75 3.33 -2.80
CA LYS A 40 -7.51 4.54 -2.51
C LYS A 40 -8.43 4.36 -1.29
N HIS A 41 -9.10 3.21 -1.16
CA HIS A 41 -9.92 2.90 0.02
C HIS A 41 -9.08 2.81 1.30
N TYR A 42 -7.91 2.18 1.21
CA TYR A 42 -6.99 2.12 2.34
C TYR A 42 -6.48 3.50 2.77
N VAL A 43 -5.97 4.30 1.82
CA VAL A 43 -5.45 5.64 2.11
C VAL A 43 -6.53 6.55 2.67
N THR A 44 -7.75 6.48 2.14
CA THR A 44 -8.88 7.24 2.69
C THR A 44 -9.22 6.78 4.10
N ALA A 45 -9.36 5.48 4.36
CA ALA A 45 -9.59 4.97 5.71
C ALA A 45 -8.51 5.40 6.71
N VAL A 46 -7.24 5.37 6.31
CA VAL A 46 -6.12 5.86 7.13
C VAL A 46 -6.21 7.37 7.37
N ALA A 47 -6.54 8.16 6.34
CA ALA A 47 -6.73 9.60 6.49
C ALA A 47 -7.86 9.92 7.47
N TRP A 48 -8.98 9.19 7.42
CA TRP A 48 -10.08 9.32 8.37
C TRP A 48 -9.66 8.96 9.81
N LEU A 49 -8.88 7.90 10.01
CA LEU A 49 -8.33 7.54 11.32
C LEU A 49 -7.39 8.63 11.88
N ILE A 50 -6.58 9.25 11.02
CA ILE A 50 -5.69 10.36 11.41
C ILE A 50 -6.49 11.65 11.69
N SER A 51 -7.56 11.90 10.94
CA SER A 51 -8.41 13.09 11.09
C SER A 51 -9.46 12.97 12.20
N THR A 52 -9.67 11.80 12.80
CA THR A 52 -10.52 11.69 14.00
C THR A 52 -9.82 12.25 15.25
N PRO A 53 -10.40 13.25 15.95
CA PRO A 53 -9.79 13.86 17.13
C PRO A 53 -9.65 12.91 18.34
N ALA A 54 -10.29 11.73 18.31
CA ALA A 54 -10.14 10.69 19.33
C ALA A 54 -8.73 10.07 19.39
N ALA A 55 -7.94 10.14 18.32
CA ALA A 55 -6.56 9.65 18.32
C ALA A 55 -5.55 10.67 18.87
N MET A 56 -5.89 11.97 18.90
CA MET A 56 -5.00 13.03 19.42
C MET A 56 -5.01 13.15 20.94
N SER A 57 -5.93 12.49 21.64
CA SER A 57 -6.03 12.54 23.11
C SER A 57 -5.19 11.47 23.84
N VAL A 58 -4.60 10.51 23.12
CA VAL A 58 -3.82 9.42 23.75
C VAL A 58 -2.36 9.81 24.05
N THR A 59 -1.81 10.86 23.41
CA THR A 59 -0.40 11.27 23.58
C THR A 59 -0.11 12.25 24.73
N LYS A 60 -1.08 12.56 25.60
CA LYS A 60 -0.84 13.38 26.82
C LYS A 60 -1.02 12.62 28.13
N THR A 61 -0.51 11.39 28.23
CA THR A 61 -0.41 10.71 29.53
C THR A 61 0.97 10.88 30.16
N LYS A 62 1.09 11.96 30.95
CA LYS A 62 1.94 12.14 32.15
C LYS A 62 3.39 11.62 32.11
N ARG A 63 4.35 12.48 31.73
CA ARG A 63 5.67 12.49 32.39
C ARG A 63 5.52 13.14 33.77
N LYS A 64 5.29 12.34 34.82
CA LYS A 64 5.44 12.78 36.21
C LYS A 64 6.91 13.13 36.44
N LYS A 65 7.18 14.40 36.76
CA LYS A 65 8.45 14.92 37.28
C LYS A 65 8.78 14.15 38.56
N LYS A 66 9.86 13.36 38.55
CA LYS A 66 10.40 12.74 39.77
C LYS A 66 11.35 13.78 40.40
N LYS A 67 11.17 13.95 41.70
CA LYS A 67 11.76 14.95 42.60
C LYS A 67 13.27 14.79 42.69
#